data_AF-A0A939YX55-F1
#
_entry.id   AF-A0A939YX55-F1
#
_cell.length_a   1.000
_cell.length_b   1.000
_cell.length_c   1.000
_cell.angle_alpha   90.00
_cell.angle_beta   90.00
_cell.angle_gamma   90.00
#
_symmetry.space_group_name_H-M   'P 1'
#
loop_
_entity.id
_entity.type
_entity.pdbx_description
1 polymer ?
#
loop_
_entity_poly.entity_id
_entity_poly.type
_entity_poly.pdbx_seq_one_letter_code
_entity_poly.pdbx_strand_id
1 'polypeptide(L)'
;MLRIFKACLLTVLLETGFFYLLGYREKDDLTIVACANVVTNLTLNLTIALFLSGGPGLWLALMEGIVVLAEYLIYARAFGASGRLFLQTLAANVLSYGIGVALSAAGLL
;
A
#
# COMPACT_ATOMS: atom_id res chain seq x y z
N MET A 1 4.48 15.45 -9.33
CA MET A 1 5.44 14.33 -9.18
C MET A 1 5.98 14.18 -7.75
N LEU A 2 6.57 15.20 -7.12
CA LEU A 2 7.13 15.07 -5.76
C LEU A 2 6.11 14.53 -4.73
N ARG A 3 4.84 14.92 -4.82
CA ARG A 3 3.75 14.42 -3.95
C ARG A 3 3.52 12.91 -4.07
N ILE A 4 3.62 12.36 -5.28
CA ILE A 4 3.46 10.91 -5.55
C ILE A 4 4.56 10.12 -4.84
N PHE A 5 5.81 10.59 -4.93
CA PHE A 5 6.92 9.94 -4.24
C PHE A 5 6.82 10.05 -2.72
N LYS A 6 6.36 11.19 -2.19
CA LYS A 6 6.10 11.35 -0.75
C LYS A 6 4.99 10.41 -0.26
N ALA A 7 3.90 10.30 -1.01
CA ALA A 7 2.80 9.39 -0.68
C ALA A 7 3.27 7.93 -0.72
N CYS A 8 3.98 7.52 -1.77
CA CYS A 8 4.54 6.17 -1.86
C CYS A 8 5.53 5.87 -0.73
N LEU A 9 6.44 6.80 -0.41
CA LEU A 9 7.38 6.65 0.70
C LEU A 9 6.64 6.50 2.04
N LEU A 10 5.59 7.29 2.27
CA LEU A 10 4.77 7.19 3.46
C LEU A 10 4.11 5.81 3.55
N THR A 11 3.50 5.31 2.47
CA THR A 11 2.89 3.99 2.45
C THR A 11 3.90 2.90 2.79
N VAL A 12 5.07 2.92 2.16
CA VAL A 12 6.15 1.96 2.46
C VAL A 12 6.53 2.00 3.95
N LEU A 13 6.72 3.17 4.53
CA LEU A 13 7.08 3.30 5.94
C LEU A 13 5.97 2.77 6.87
N LEU A 14 4.72 3.10 6.57
CA LEU A 14 3.57 2.68 7.37
C LEU A 14 3.35 1.18 7.30
N GLU A 15 3.38 0.60 6.10
CA GLU A 15 3.09 -0.82 5.91
C GLU A 15 4.25 -1.71 6.36
N THR A 16 5.50 -1.36 6.05
CA THR A 16 6.66 -2.08 6.59
C THR A 16 6.70 -1.99 8.11
N GLY A 17 6.40 -0.82 8.69
CA GLY A 17 6.28 -0.65 10.15
C GLY A 17 5.15 -1.49 10.75
N PHE A 18 4.00 -1.54 10.09
CA PHE A 18 2.86 -2.34 10.51
C PHE A 18 3.19 -3.84 10.53
N PHE A 19 3.77 -4.37 9.45
CA PHE A 19 4.20 -5.77 9.37
C PHE A 19 5.30 -6.10 10.40
N TYR A 20 6.22 -5.16 10.64
CA TYR A 20 7.23 -5.30 11.71
C TYR A 20 6.58 -5.48 13.10
N LEU A 21 5.57 -4.66 13.41
CA LEU A 21 4.83 -4.74 14.68
C LEU A 21 4.03 -6.04 14.81
N LEU A 22 3.58 -6.62 13.70
CA LEU A 22 2.88 -7.90 13.65
C LEU A 22 3.79 -9.14 13.79
N GLY A 23 5.11 -8.94 13.78
CA GLY A 23 6.08 -10.01 14.03
C GLY A 23 6.93 -10.40 12.83
N TYR A 24 6.73 -9.80 11.65
CA TYR A 24 7.56 -10.00 10.46
C TYR A 24 8.83 -9.16 10.59
N ARG A 25 9.84 -9.68 11.27
CA ARG A 25 11.04 -8.91 11.68
C ARG A 25 12.30 -9.28 10.92
N GLU A 26 12.27 -10.35 10.14
CA GLU A 26 13.41 -10.75 9.34
C GLU A 26 13.65 -9.73 8.22
N LYS A 27 14.92 -9.53 7.87
CA LYS A 27 15.31 -8.56 6.83
C LYS A 27 14.65 -8.87 5.50
N ASP A 28 14.56 -10.16 5.17
CA ASP A 28 13.96 -10.62 3.91
C ASP A 28 12.45 -10.33 3.90
N ASP A 29 11.75 -10.55 5.02
CA ASP A 29 10.33 -10.25 5.15
C ASP A 29 10.05 -8.76 4.91
N LEU A 30 10.78 -7.89 5.61
CA LEU A 30 10.62 -6.45 5.50
C LEU A 30 10.98 -5.93 4.11
N THR A 31 12.01 -6.53 3.48
CA THR A 31 12.42 -6.19 2.11
C THR A 31 11.32 -6.56 1.12
N ILE A 32 10.69 -7.73 1.27
CA ILE A 32 9.57 -8.15 0.43
C ILE A 32 8.39 -7.19 0.59
N VAL A 33 8.02 -6.83 1.82
CA VAL A 33 6.93 -5.88 2.09
C VAL A 33 7.22 -4.51 1.48
N ALA A 34 8.42 -3.97 1.68
CA ALA A 34 8.81 -2.68 1.13
C ALA A 34 8.83 -2.69 -0.41
N CYS A 35 9.40 -3.71 -1.03
CA CYS A 35 9.46 -3.84 -2.49
C CYS A 35 8.07 -4.01 -3.12
N ALA A 36 7.22 -4.85 -2.53
CA ALA A 36 5.84 -5.03 -2.99
C ALA A 36 5.10 -3.69 -2.97
N ASN A 37 5.14 -3.00 -1.84
CA ASN A 37 4.54 -1.69 -1.65
C ASN A 37 5.06 -0.63 -2.64
N VAL A 38 6.38 -0.55 -2.85
CA VAL A 38 6.95 0.38 -3.84
C VAL A 38 6.36 0.09 -5.23
N VAL A 39 6.31 -1.17 -5.66
CA VAL A 39 5.82 -1.52 -6.99
C VAL A 39 4.32 -1.23 -7.11
N THR A 40 3.51 -1.69 -6.18
CA THR A 40 2.04 -1.59 -6.24
C THR A 40 1.56 -0.16 -6.06
N ASN A 41 1.99 0.53 -4.99
CA ASN A 41 1.54 1.89 -4.68
C ASN A 41 2.10 2.92 -5.65
N LEU A 42 3.33 2.76 -6.15
CA LEU A 42 3.83 3.67 -7.19
C LEU A 42 3.05 3.49 -8.49
N THR A 43 2.78 2.24 -8.88
CA THR A 43 1.98 1.95 -10.09
C THR A 43 0.58 2.53 -9.97
N LEU A 44 -0.08 2.35 -8.83
CA LEU A 44 -1.41 2.91 -8.57
C LEU A 44 -1.39 4.44 -8.65
N ASN A 45 -0.49 5.09 -7.90
CA ASN A 45 -0.40 6.54 -7.86
C ASN A 45 -0.09 7.17 -9.22
N LEU A 46 0.80 6.54 -10.01
CA LEU A 46 1.08 6.99 -11.37
C LEU A 46 -0.13 6.79 -12.29
N THR A 47 -0.84 5.67 -12.17
CA THR A 47 -2.03 5.40 -12.98
C THR A 47 -3.12 6.42 -12.70
N ILE A 48 -3.38 6.74 -11.42
CA ILE A 48 -4.35 7.76 -11.03
C ILE A 48 -3.94 9.13 -11.60
N ALA A 49 -2.67 9.51 -11.42
CA ALA A 49 -2.15 10.80 -11.86
C ALA A 49 -2.19 11.01 -13.38
N LEU A 50 -2.01 9.95 -14.16
CA LEU A 50 -1.94 10.03 -15.62
C LEU A 50 -3.31 9.82 -16.31
N PHE A 51 -4.20 9.01 -15.74
CA PHE A 51 -5.39 8.54 -16.44
C PHE A 51 -6.72 8.91 -15.77
N LEU A 52 -6.72 9.32 -14.50
CA LEU A 52 -7.95 9.49 -13.70
C LEU A 52 -8.11 10.91 -13.11
N SER A 53 -7.66 11.93 -13.86
CA SER A 53 -7.77 13.35 -13.46
C SER A 53 -9.21 13.89 -13.34
N GLY A 54 -10.24 13.09 -13.65
CA GLY A 54 -11.66 13.47 -13.61
C GLY A 54 -12.41 13.15 -12.30
N GLY A 55 -11.75 12.51 -11.32
CA GLY A 55 -12.32 12.23 -10.00
C GLY A 55 -12.31 10.74 -9.62
N PRO A 56 -12.02 10.39 -8.36
CA PRO A 56 -11.88 9.01 -7.92
C PRO A 56 -13.24 8.42 -7.57
N GLY A 57 -13.99 8.00 -8.60
CA GLY A 57 -15.21 7.23 -8.42
C GLY A 57 -14.92 5.77 -8.01
N LEU A 58 -15.85 4.87 -8.35
CA LEU A 58 -15.73 3.42 -8.16
C LEU A 58 -14.38 2.84 -8.66
N TRP A 59 -13.79 3.45 -9.68
CA TRP A 59 -12.49 3.06 -10.22
C TRP A 59 -11.36 3.08 -9.20
N LEU A 60 -11.32 4.06 -8.31
CA LEU A 60 -10.28 4.10 -7.28
C LEU A 60 -10.40 2.88 -6.36
N ALA A 61 -11.60 2.61 -5.85
CA ALA A 61 -11.84 1.48 -4.96
C ALA A 61 -11.51 0.12 -5.62
N LEU A 62 -11.80 -0.03 -6.91
CA LEU A 62 -11.42 -1.23 -7.66
C LEU A 62 -9.91 -1.38 -7.78
N MET A 63 -9.19 -0.30 -8.07
CA MET A 63 -7.74 -0.33 -8.19
C MET A 63 -7.04 -0.59 -6.85
N GLU A 64 -7.52 0.02 -5.76
CA GLU A 64 -7.06 -0.27 -4.39
C GLU A 64 -7.29 -1.76 -4.05
N GLY A 65 -8.46 -2.31 -4.39
CA GLY A 65 -8.74 -3.74 -4.21
C GLY A 65 -7.79 -4.65 -4.99
N ILE A 66 -7.40 -4.26 -6.20
CA ILE A 66 -6.40 -4.99 -6.99
C ILE A 66 -5.02 -4.92 -6.33
N VAL A 67 -4.63 -3.77 -5.79
CA VAL A 67 -3.37 -3.60 -5.06
C VAL A 67 -3.33 -4.52 -3.84
N VAL A 68 -4.36 -4.49 -2.99
CA VAL A 68 -4.46 -5.35 -1.81
C VAL A 68 -4.35 -6.83 -2.19
N LEU A 69 -5.03 -7.24 -3.26
CA LEU A 69 -4.95 -8.62 -3.74
C LEU A 69 -3.55 -8.99 -4.26
N ALA A 70 -2.92 -8.10 -5.03
CA ALA A 70 -1.58 -8.31 -5.56
C ALA A 70 -0.54 -8.44 -4.43
N GLU A 71 -0.59 -7.55 -3.43
CA GLU A 71 0.28 -7.61 -2.27
C GLU A 71 0.04 -8.87 -1.45
N TYR A 72 -1.23 -9.23 -1.21
CA TYR A 72 -1.55 -10.47 -0.53
C TYR A 72 -0.98 -11.69 -1.26
N LEU A 73 -1.07 -11.75 -2.59
CA LEU A 73 -0.51 -12.86 -3.36
C LEU A 73 1.02 -12.91 -3.29
N ILE A 74 1.69 -11.75 -3.28
CA ILE A 74 3.15 -11.67 -3.08
C ILE A 74 3.51 -12.18 -1.67
N TYR A 75 2.83 -11.68 -0.63
CA TYR A 75 3.08 -12.08 0.75
C TYR A 75 2.70 -13.53 1.01
N ALA A 76 1.64 -14.05 0.39
CA ALA A 76 1.22 -15.44 0.51
C ALA A 76 2.28 -16.40 -0.06
N ARG A 77 2.99 -15.99 -1.11
CA ARG A 77 4.13 -16.76 -1.65
C ARG A 77 5.35 -16.73 -0.75
N ALA A 78 5.57 -15.63 -0.02
CA ALA A 78 6.71 -15.47 0.87
C ALA A 78 6.49 -16.07 2.27
N PHE A 79 5.34 -15.80 2.87
CA PHE A 79 5.01 -16.05 4.28
C PHE A 79 3.99 -17.19 4.48
N GLY A 80 3.42 -17.71 3.39
CA GLY A 80 2.34 -18.69 3.40
C GLY A 80 0.94 -18.07 3.36
N ALA A 81 0.07 -18.65 2.54
CA ALA A 81 -1.30 -18.17 2.38
C ALA A 81 -2.15 -18.43 3.64
N SER A 82 -2.80 -17.39 4.14
CA SER A 82 -3.78 -17.52 5.23
C SER A 82 -4.78 -16.37 5.23
N GLY A 83 -5.99 -16.62 5.75
CA GLY A 83 -6.99 -15.56 5.93
C GLY A 83 -6.52 -14.46 6.89
N ARG A 84 -5.68 -14.81 7.88
CA ARG A 84 -5.04 -13.84 8.78
C ARG A 84 -4.12 -12.90 8.02
N LEU A 85 -3.27 -13.43 7.13
CA LEU A 85 -2.37 -12.61 6.31
C LEU A 85 -3.16 -11.67 5.38
N PHE A 86 -4.24 -12.17 4.77
CA PHE A 86 -5.12 -11.32 3.95
C PHE A 86 -5.69 -10.15 4.75
N LEU A 87 -6.20 -10.40 5.96
CA LEU A 87 -6.72 -9.35 6.84
C LEU A 87 -5.64 -8.35 7.28
N GLN A 88 -4.41 -8.82 7.49
CA GLN A 88 -3.27 -7.96 7.80
C GLN A 88 -2.91 -7.06 6.62
N THR A 89 -2.82 -7.60 5.40
CA THR A 89 -2.59 -6.81 4.18
C THR A 89 -3.68 -5.76 3.97
N LEU A 90 -4.96 -6.18 4.09
CA LEU A 90 -6.09 -5.28 3.95
C LEU A 90 -6.05 -4.16 5.01
N ALA A 91 -5.77 -4.50 6.28
CA ALA A 91 -5.66 -3.52 7.34
C ALA A 91 -4.51 -2.54 7.09
N ALA A 92 -3.36 -3.03 6.64
CA ALA A 92 -2.20 -2.20 6.31
C ALA A 92 -2.55 -1.16 5.23
N ASN A 93 -3.16 -1.61 4.13
CA ASN A 93 -3.58 -0.74 3.02
C ASN A 93 -4.66 0.27 3.43
N VAL A 94 -5.66 -0.16 4.21
CA VAL A 94 -6.72 0.75 4.70
C VAL A 94 -6.14 1.82 5.62
N LEU A 95 -5.22 1.46 6.51
CA LEU A 95 -4.55 2.40 7.41
C LEU A 95 -3.64 3.35 6.65
N SER A 96 -2.81 2.84 5.74
CA SER A 96 -1.87 3.64 4.96
C SER A 96 -2.61 4.64 4.05
N TYR A 97 -3.66 4.18 3.36
CA TYR A 97 -4.56 5.05 2.58
C TYR A 97 -5.25 6.09 3.46
N GLY A 98 -5.85 5.68 4.59
CA GLY A 98 -6.56 6.58 5.50
C GLY A 98 -5.66 7.69 6.05
N ILE A 99 -4.43 7.35 6.44
CA ILE A 99 -3.43 8.32 6.88
C ILE A 99 -3.02 9.24 5.72
N GLY A 100 -2.80 8.69 4.52
CA GLY A 100 -2.48 9.47 3.32
C GLY A 100 -3.56 10.52 2.99
N VAL A 101 -4.84 10.13 3.06
CA VAL A 101 -5.98 11.05 2.89
C VAL A 101 -5.99 12.15 3.95
N ALA A 102 -5.81 11.79 5.23
CA ALA A 102 -5.80 12.77 6.33
C ALA A 102 -4.66 13.79 6.18
N LEU A 103 -3.46 13.35 5.81
CA LEU A 103 -2.31 14.23 5.60
C LEU A 103 -2.46 15.11 4.35
N SER A 104 -3.05 14.58 3.28
CA SER A 104 -3.40 15.36 2.08
C SER A 104 -4.41 16.46 2.41
N ALA A 105 -5.46 16.13 3.19
CA ALA A 105 -6.44 17.10 3.66
C ALA A 105 -5.82 18.19 4.57
N ALA A 106 -4.77 17.85 5.32
CA ALA A 106 -4.00 18.80 6.13
C ALA A 106 -2.96 19.61 5.33
N GLY A 107 -2.81 19.36 4.02
CA GLY A 107 -1.83 20.03 3.16
C GLY A 107 -0.37 19.59 3.37
N LEU A 108 -0.16 18.45 4.03
CA LEU A 108 1.16 17.87 4.32
C LEU A 108 1.66 16.93 3.21
N LEU A 109 0.77 16.51 2.31
CA LEU A 109 1.01 15.73 1.09
C LEU A 109 0.45 16.46 -0.13
#